data_AF-A0A8X6FBM2-F1
#
_entry.id   AF-A0A8X6FBM2-F1
#
_cell.length_a   1.000
_cell.length_b   1.000
_cell.length_c   1.000
_cell.angle_alpha   90.00
_cell.angle_beta   90.00
_cell.angle_gamma   90.00
#
_symmetry.space_group_name_H-M   'P 1'
#
loop_
_entity.id
_entity.type
_entity.pdbx_description
1 polymer ?
#
loop_
_entity_poly.entity_id
_entity_poly.type
_entity_poly.pdbx_seq_one_letter_code
_entity_poly.pdbx_strand_id
1 'polypeptide(L)'
;MLAFFELHAKTESPDLDEGINRTLGMLVNKSQECEDRIQILTEFSSLAFDLGVEIVLIEPSIIFYLLQKHQRSLLMLRGFNILDFNKSSNILNFAIQKASLKLILEDKFDRTMLENGFKNVYKNNTCNGISSDEMDAIGHYFYTKDAWTIHIVEFLDMTNYLWHSALPPDLCSLLPDKKYIHFTRNDSIFETFVAIPMNDNYKISVPSNAMRFLHQMKSSKFLPCRPILQPQEKHPRENDIPFIIKEMKRIFHPHLMDFWLTSGTLLGWFRECGVISYTTDVDFGMWAADVSDMEDLIQIIKKNYTLKLKGRFGLFIMSSDHLVPPIPLVGLQGRREVNSLYGLMLSLFVEEALEITFDYNNLRIDLFFFYDEGNQTYVVAHFSEKYSYVKVIYPPFSLCSADLLGEKVLVPCDTKKIITTEYGPNWTERVREWDWTSSFYNKGPEIHWDSDRKKKVYQFF
;
A
#
# COMPACT_ATOMS: atom_id res chain seq x y z
N MET A 1 -13.35 -30.35 -17.86
CA MET A 1 -11.96 -29.93 -18.13
C MET A 1 -11.31 -29.71 -16.77
N LEU A 2 -10.99 -30.83 -16.13
CA LEU A 2 -10.55 -30.99 -14.75
C LEU A 2 -9.08 -31.44 -14.82
N ALA A 3 -8.14 -30.54 -14.51
CA ALA A 3 -6.75 -30.85 -14.17
C ALA A 3 -5.95 -29.54 -14.02
N PHE A 4 -6.18 -28.72 -12.99
CA PHE A 4 -5.24 -27.65 -12.57
C PHE A 4 -5.55 -27.16 -11.15
N PHE A 5 -5.76 -28.08 -10.20
CA PHE A 5 -5.81 -27.77 -8.77
C PHE A 5 -5.18 -28.92 -7.98
N GLU A 6 -3.85 -28.91 -7.90
CA GLU A 6 -3.10 -29.55 -6.82
C GLU A 6 -2.08 -28.55 -6.30
N LEU A 7 -2.52 -27.66 -5.41
CA LEU A 7 -1.64 -26.97 -4.48
C LEU A 7 -1.81 -27.66 -3.12
N HIS A 8 -1.04 -28.73 -2.94
CA HIS A 8 -0.81 -29.30 -1.62
C HIS A 8 0.12 -28.37 -0.85
N ALA A 9 -0.38 -27.88 0.29
CA ALA A 9 0.46 -27.41 1.36
C ALA A 9 1.37 -28.57 1.81
N LYS A 10 2.66 -28.45 1.52
CA LYS A 10 3.73 -29.10 2.28
C LYS A 10 4.81 -28.06 2.56
N THR A 11 4.98 -27.81 3.84
CA THR A 11 6.17 -27.21 4.44
C THR A 11 7.41 -27.96 3.99
N GLU A 12 8.31 -27.26 3.32
CA GLU A 12 9.76 -27.33 3.48
C GLU A 12 10.35 -26.18 2.64
N SER A 13 11.35 -25.50 3.18
CA SER A 13 12.04 -24.35 2.59
C SER A 13 13.41 -24.80 2.08
N PRO A 14 13.57 -25.07 0.77
CA PRO A 14 14.90 -25.18 0.17
C PRO A 14 15.19 -24.14 -0.93
N ASP A 15 14.27 -23.23 -1.26
CA ASP A 15 14.35 -22.44 -2.51
C ASP A 15 14.79 -20.97 -2.34
N LEU A 16 15.05 -20.50 -1.12
CA LEU A 16 15.51 -19.13 -0.88
C LEU A 16 16.99 -18.95 -1.29
N ASP A 17 17.85 -19.90 -0.92
CA ASP A 17 19.29 -19.86 -1.21
C ASP A 17 19.60 -20.00 -2.70
N GLU A 18 18.84 -20.81 -3.45
CA GLU A 18 19.03 -20.96 -4.89
C GLU A 18 18.54 -19.71 -5.64
N GLY A 19 17.45 -19.08 -5.18
CA GLY A 19 16.97 -17.79 -5.67
C GLY A 19 17.96 -16.66 -5.39
N ILE A 20 18.56 -16.62 -4.20
CA ILE A 20 19.55 -15.61 -3.81
C ILE A 20 20.87 -15.80 -4.57
N ASN A 21 21.40 -17.02 -4.64
CA ASN A 21 22.61 -17.30 -5.41
C ASN A 21 22.40 -17.11 -6.91
N ARG A 22 21.19 -17.31 -7.43
CA ARG A 22 20.84 -17.01 -8.82
C ARG A 22 20.61 -15.52 -9.05
N THR A 23 20.06 -14.76 -8.11
CA THR A 23 19.91 -13.31 -8.22
C THR A 23 21.23 -12.59 -8.02
N LEU A 24 22.00 -12.92 -6.98
CA LEU A 24 23.39 -12.47 -6.83
C LEU A 24 24.24 -12.97 -8.00
N GLY A 25 24.05 -14.19 -8.47
CA GLY A 25 24.70 -14.71 -9.69
C GLY A 25 24.26 -14.02 -10.99
N MET A 26 23.01 -13.55 -11.09
CA MET A 26 22.49 -12.76 -12.22
C MET A 26 22.97 -11.30 -12.17
N LEU A 27 23.17 -10.77 -10.96
CA LEU A 27 23.82 -9.48 -10.71
C LEU A 27 25.32 -9.57 -11.03
N VAL A 28 26.00 -10.63 -10.59
CA VAL A 28 27.41 -10.92 -10.89
C VAL A 28 27.67 -11.17 -12.39
N ASN A 29 26.65 -11.54 -13.18
CA ASN A 29 26.86 -11.83 -14.61
C ASN A 29 26.76 -10.63 -15.57
N LYS A 30 26.69 -9.36 -15.11
CA LYS A 30 26.75 -8.17 -15.99
C LYS A 30 27.34 -6.92 -15.30
N SER A 31 28.34 -6.32 -15.95
CA SER A 31 28.96 -5.00 -15.72
C SER A 31 29.67 -4.77 -14.36
N GLN A 32 30.85 -4.13 -14.40
CA GLN A 32 31.63 -3.69 -13.22
C GLN A 32 30.77 -3.02 -12.13
N GLU A 33 29.79 -2.22 -12.54
CA GLU A 33 28.87 -1.50 -11.64
C GLU A 33 28.07 -2.43 -10.71
N CYS A 34 27.77 -3.66 -11.14
CA CYS A 34 27.03 -4.61 -10.33
C CYS A 34 27.90 -5.30 -9.28
N GLU A 35 29.16 -5.61 -9.63
CA GLU A 35 30.17 -6.10 -8.69
C GLU A 35 30.46 -5.05 -7.61
N ASP A 36 30.65 -3.79 -8.02
CA ASP A 36 30.87 -2.66 -7.11
C ASP A 36 29.69 -2.49 -6.13
N ARG A 37 28.44 -2.63 -6.61
CA ARG A 37 27.23 -2.53 -5.78
C ARG A 37 27.19 -3.61 -4.70
N ILE A 38 27.45 -4.87 -5.07
CA ILE A 38 27.45 -5.99 -4.12
C ILE A 38 28.58 -5.82 -3.11
N GLN A 39 29.76 -5.40 -3.56
CA GLN A 39 30.90 -5.15 -2.68
C GLN A 39 30.57 -4.09 -1.63
N ILE A 40 30.09 -2.91 -2.04
CA ILE A 40 29.74 -1.83 -1.11
C ILE A 40 28.62 -2.24 -0.15
N LEU A 41 27.59 -2.92 -0.64
CA LEU A 41 26.49 -3.46 0.16
C LEU A 41 27.00 -4.41 1.25
N THR A 42 27.80 -5.41 0.86
CA THR A 42 28.31 -6.45 1.77
C THR A 42 29.32 -5.91 2.77
N GLU A 43 30.18 -4.99 2.35
CA GLU A 43 31.15 -4.33 3.23
C GLU A 43 30.46 -3.50 4.30
N PHE A 44 29.54 -2.60 3.90
CA PHE A 44 28.80 -1.77 4.85
C PHE A 44 27.99 -2.61 5.84
N SER A 45 27.28 -3.64 5.33
CA SER A 45 26.44 -4.50 6.14
C SER A 45 27.23 -5.33 7.14
N SER A 46 28.43 -5.80 6.77
CA SER A 46 29.30 -6.55 7.67
C SER A 46 29.84 -5.66 8.79
N LEU A 47 30.28 -4.44 8.48
CA LEU A 47 30.74 -3.47 9.48
C LEU A 47 29.62 -3.11 10.48
N ALA A 48 28.41 -2.87 9.99
CA ALA A 48 27.25 -2.60 10.84
C ALA A 48 26.95 -3.79 11.77
N PHE A 49 26.95 -5.02 11.23
CA PHE A 49 26.72 -6.24 11.99
C PHE A 49 27.77 -6.46 13.09
N ASP A 50 29.06 -6.27 12.79
CA ASP A 50 30.16 -6.43 13.75
C ASP A 50 30.10 -5.40 14.89
N LEU A 51 29.45 -4.26 14.64
CA LEU A 51 29.16 -3.23 15.64
C LEU A 51 27.84 -3.49 16.41
N GLY A 52 27.12 -4.57 16.10
CA GLY A 52 25.84 -4.91 16.70
C GLY A 52 24.65 -4.10 16.17
N VAL A 53 24.82 -3.40 15.05
CA VAL A 53 23.78 -2.59 14.42
C VAL A 53 23.02 -3.45 13.41
N GLU A 54 21.79 -3.82 13.74
CA GLU A 54 20.91 -4.49 12.77
C GLU A 54 20.38 -3.44 11.77
N ILE A 55 20.75 -3.63 10.49
CA ILE A 55 20.23 -2.86 9.35
C ILE A 55 19.40 -3.77 8.45
N VAL A 56 18.35 -3.20 7.87
CA VAL A 56 17.45 -3.90 6.95
C VAL A 56 17.57 -3.27 5.58
N LEU A 57 17.98 -4.03 4.56
CA LEU A 57 18.03 -3.56 3.18
C LEU A 57 16.61 -3.22 2.71
N ILE A 58 16.35 -1.95 2.40
CA ILE A 58 15.07 -1.43 1.87
C ILE A 58 15.19 -0.87 0.45
N GLU A 59 16.33 -1.10 -0.20
CA GLU A 59 16.58 -0.67 -1.58
C GLU A 59 15.61 -1.36 -2.55
N PRO A 60 14.63 -0.62 -3.15
CA PRO A 60 13.53 -1.26 -3.88
C PRO A 60 14.00 -2.06 -5.08
N SER A 61 15.05 -1.56 -5.76
CA SER A 61 15.61 -2.22 -6.92
C SER A 61 16.19 -3.60 -6.57
N ILE A 62 16.91 -3.70 -5.45
CA ILE A 62 17.53 -4.96 -5.00
C ILE A 62 16.48 -5.91 -4.45
N ILE A 63 15.58 -5.44 -3.56
CA ILE A 63 14.50 -6.27 -3.01
C ILE A 63 13.69 -6.90 -4.14
N PHE A 64 13.34 -6.14 -5.17
CA PHE A 64 12.54 -6.66 -6.28
C PHE A 64 13.20 -7.88 -6.93
N TYR A 65 14.52 -7.87 -7.12
CA TYR A 65 15.24 -9.02 -7.70
C TYR A 65 15.39 -10.20 -6.73
N LEU A 66 15.33 -9.98 -5.42
CA LEU A 66 15.34 -11.05 -4.41
C LEU A 66 14.00 -11.81 -4.35
N LEU A 67 12.91 -11.21 -4.83
CA LEU A 67 11.59 -11.83 -4.83
C LEU A 67 11.49 -13.01 -5.81
N GLN A 68 10.67 -14.00 -5.44
CA GLN A 68 10.36 -15.13 -6.29
C GLN A 68 9.66 -14.67 -7.58
N LYS A 69 9.77 -15.47 -8.65
CA LYS A 69 9.22 -15.10 -9.97
C LYS A 69 7.72 -14.75 -9.90
N HIS A 70 6.93 -15.53 -9.15
CA HIS A 70 5.49 -15.30 -9.03
C HIS A 70 5.17 -14.00 -8.26
N GLN A 71 5.95 -13.66 -7.22
CA GLN A 71 5.78 -12.43 -6.45
C GLN A 71 6.09 -11.19 -7.30
N ARG A 72 7.16 -11.25 -8.11
CA ARG A 72 7.49 -10.20 -9.09
C ARG A 72 6.37 -10.01 -10.10
N SER A 73 5.85 -11.10 -10.67
CA SER A 73 4.72 -11.04 -11.61
C SER A 73 3.49 -10.37 -11.00
N LEU A 74 3.15 -10.72 -9.75
CA LEU A 74 2.01 -10.13 -9.04
C LEU A 74 2.22 -8.63 -8.78
N LEU A 75 3.41 -8.23 -8.33
CA LEU A 75 3.77 -6.81 -8.13
C LEU A 75 3.62 -6.00 -9.43
N MET A 76 4.14 -6.51 -10.54
CA MET A 76 4.05 -5.86 -11.85
C MET A 76 2.60 -5.76 -12.32
N LEU A 77 1.78 -6.78 -12.08
CA LEU A 77 0.34 -6.75 -12.35
C LEU A 77 -0.34 -5.61 -11.58
N ARG A 78 0.04 -5.40 -10.31
CA ARG A 78 -0.46 -4.35 -9.41
C ARG A 78 0.21 -2.98 -9.57
N GLY A 79 0.95 -2.81 -10.67
CA GLY A 79 1.50 -1.52 -11.08
C GLY A 79 2.81 -1.10 -10.45
N PHE A 80 3.51 -2.02 -9.83
CA PHE A 80 4.90 -1.78 -9.50
C PHE A 80 5.74 -1.72 -10.79
N ASN A 81 6.44 -0.61 -11.01
CA ASN A 81 7.36 -0.43 -12.13
C ASN A 81 8.78 -0.22 -11.60
N ILE A 82 9.65 -1.22 -11.83
CA ILE A 82 11.05 -1.18 -11.41
C ILE A 82 11.82 0.03 -11.95
N LEU A 83 11.43 0.56 -13.11
CA LEU A 83 12.07 1.72 -13.74
C LEU A 83 11.87 3.01 -12.96
N ASP A 84 10.86 3.08 -12.09
CA ASP A 84 10.66 4.22 -11.19
C ASP A 84 11.74 4.28 -10.10
N PHE A 85 12.38 3.14 -9.82
CA PHE A 85 13.39 2.96 -8.77
C PHE A 85 14.80 2.78 -9.32
N ASN A 86 14.95 2.46 -10.62
CA ASN A 86 16.27 2.26 -11.24
C ASN A 86 16.99 3.57 -11.64
N LYS A 87 16.52 4.72 -11.15
CA LYS A 87 17.08 6.06 -11.47
C LYS A 87 18.25 6.46 -10.59
N SER A 88 18.49 5.70 -9.52
CA SER A 88 19.57 5.88 -8.57
C SER A 88 20.54 4.70 -8.68
N SER A 89 21.57 4.82 -9.53
CA SER A 89 22.54 3.74 -9.71
C SER A 89 23.44 3.52 -8.49
N ASN A 90 23.73 4.57 -7.72
CA ASN A 90 24.76 4.52 -6.67
C ASN A 90 24.24 4.82 -5.25
N ILE A 91 22.95 4.58 -4.97
CA ILE A 91 22.41 4.72 -3.61
C ILE A 91 21.95 3.36 -3.11
N LEU A 92 22.25 3.06 -1.84
CA LEU A 92 21.74 1.91 -1.11
C LEU A 92 20.91 2.41 0.06
N ASN A 93 19.64 2.01 0.11
CA ASN A 93 18.73 2.37 1.19
C ASN A 93 18.65 1.24 2.23
N PHE A 94 18.84 1.58 3.50
CA PHE A 94 18.67 0.69 4.65
C PHE A 94 17.68 1.30 5.65
N ALA A 95 16.90 0.45 6.32
CA ALA A 95 16.12 0.81 7.50
C ALA A 95 16.87 0.42 8.77
N ILE A 96 16.63 1.16 9.85
CA ILE A 96 17.01 0.79 11.22
C ILE A 96 15.82 0.99 12.14
N GLN A 97 15.77 0.21 13.21
CA GLN A 97 14.80 0.37 14.30
C GLN A 97 15.46 1.01 15.52
N LYS A 98 14.63 1.49 16.46
CA LYS A 98 15.05 2.26 17.64
C LYS A 98 16.17 1.62 18.46
N ALA A 99 16.20 0.29 18.57
CA ALA A 99 17.26 -0.42 19.30
C ALA A 99 18.66 -0.21 18.70
N SER A 100 18.76 -0.18 17.37
CA SER A 100 20.00 0.04 16.63
C SER A 100 20.41 1.52 16.55
N LEU A 101 19.47 2.45 16.76
CA LEU A 101 19.71 3.89 16.72
C LEU A 101 20.76 4.35 17.73
N LYS A 102 20.69 3.85 18.96
CA LYS A 102 21.67 4.25 19.98
C LYS A 102 23.10 3.94 19.53
N LEU A 103 23.30 2.80 18.88
CA LEU A 103 24.60 2.33 18.43
C LEU A 103 25.12 3.11 17.22
N ILE A 104 24.25 3.51 16.28
CA ILE A 104 24.67 4.30 15.11
C ILE A 104 25.11 5.72 15.50
N LEU A 105 24.57 6.24 16.60
CA LEU A 105 24.91 7.56 17.15
C LEU A 105 26.21 7.54 18.00
N GLU A 106 26.81 6.38 18.26
CA GLU A 106 28.06 6.29 19.00
C GLU A 106 29.25 6.65 18.11
N ASP A 107 30.21 7.42 18.65
CA ASP A 107 31.48 7.76 17.99
C ASP A 107 32.26 6.54 17.47
N LYS A 108 32.02 5.36 18.06
CA LYS A 108 32.62 4.10 17.60
C LYS A 108 32.16 3.76 16.18
N PHE A 109 30.86 3.91 15.89
CA PHE A 109 30.30 3.58 14.58
C PHE A 109 30.90 4.46 13.49
N ASP A 110 30.87 5.78 13.70
CA ASP A 110 31.43 6.74 12.75
C ASP A 110 32.93 6.56 12.51
N ARG A 111 33.71 6.26 13.56
CA ARG A 111 35.14 5.98 13.42
C ARG A 111 35.41 4.71 12.62
N THR A 112 34.73 3.62 12.94
CA THR A 112 34.87 2.36 12.19
C THR A 112 34.46 2.52 10.73
N MET A 113 33.37 3.25 10.45
CA MET A 113 32.98 3.55 9.08
C MET A 113 34.04 4.37 8.35
N LEU A 114 34.59 5.41 8.98
CA LEU A 114 35.63 6.26 8.40
C LEU A 114 36.93 5.49 8.12
N GLU A 115 37.37 4.64 9.04
CA GLU A 115 38.57 3.78 8.88
C GLU A 115 38.43 2.82 7.68
N ASN A 116 37.21 2.45 7.32
CA ASN A 116 36.88 1.60 6.17
C ASN A 116 36.43 2.41 4.93
N GLY A 117 36.67 3.73 4.93
CA GLY A 117 36.46 4.60 3.77
C GLY A 117 35.05 5.18 3.62
N PHE A 118 34.12 4.86 4.52
CA PHE A 118 32.77 5.44 4.55
C PHE A 118 32.77 6.77 5.31
N LYS A 119 32.58 7.86 4.58
CA LYS A 119 32.60 9.23 5.12
C LYS A 119 31.19 9.67 5.50
N ASN A 120 30.98 10.00 6.76
CA ASN A 120 29.72 10.60 7.23
C ASN A 120 29.55 12.02 6.65
N VAL A 121 28.34 12.36 6.20
CA VAL A 121 27.98 13.68 5.63
C VAL A 121 27.77 14.77 6.72
N TYR A 122 27.84 14.43 8.01
CA TYR A 122 27.52 15.30 9.17
C TYR A 122 28.21 16.67 9.18
N LYS A 123 29.48 16.76 8.73
CA LYS A 123 30.37 17.82 9.21
C LYS A 123 30.14 19.24 8.68
N ASN A 124 29.38 19.45 7.61
CA ASN A 124 29.18 20.80 7.04
C ASN A 124 27.72 21.19 6.74
N ASN A 125 26.72 20.31 6.93
CA ASN A 125 25.40 20.51 6.28
C ASN A 125 24.16 19.95 7.00
N THR A 126 24.30 19.52 8.27
CA THR A 126 23.21 19.12 9.18
C THR A 126 22.20 18.09 8.64
N CYS A 127 22.60 17.27 7.65
CA CYS A 127 21.74 16.23 7.05
C CYS A 127 21.23 15.18 8.01
N ASN A 128 22.06 14.89 9.00
CA ASN A 128 21.90 13.78 9.91
C ASN A 128 21.44 14.35 11.25
N GLY A 129 20.24 13.97 11.67
CA GLY A 129 19.76 14.16 13.03
C GLY A 129 19.24 15.56 13.38
N ILE A 130 17.95 15.62 13.68
CA ILE A 130 17.48 16.05 15.00
C ILE A 130 16.58 14.93 15.45
N SER A 131 17.00 14.09 16.39
CA SER A 131 16.12 13.08 17.01
C SER A 131 15.36 13.78 18.14
N SER A 132 14.03 13.68 18.13
CA SER A 132 13.17 13.97 19.27
C SER A 132 12.35 12.73 19.58
N ASP A 133 11.93 12.54 20.84
CA ASP A 133 10.98 11.47 21.20
C ASP A 133 9.56 11.70 20.61
N GLU A 134 9.36 12.79 19.86
CA GLU A 134 8.13 13.20 19.19
C GLU A 134 8.27 13.08 17.66
N MET A 135 7.17 13.17 16.91
CA MET A 135 7.10 13.08 15.43
C MET A 135 7.89 14.17 14.66
N ASP A 136 8.77 14.90 15.33
CA ASP A 136 9.63 15.95 14.79
C ASP A 136 11.09 15.47 14.58
N ALA A 137 11.34 14.17 14.74
CA ALA A 137 12.67 13.58 14.56
C ALA A 137 13.07 13.38 13.08
N ILE A 138 14.19 13.95 12.64
CA ILE A 138 14.84 13.64 11.35
C ILE A 138 15.67 12.37 11.51
N GLY A 139 15.10 11.25 11.12
CA GLY A 139 15.69 9.92 11.23
C GLY A 139 16.46 9.49 9.97
N HIS A 140 17.38 10.31 9.46
CA HIS A 140 18.15 9.99 8.25
C HIS A 140 19.65 10.08 8.50
N TYR A 141 20.41 9.09 8.03
CA TYR A 141 21.88 9.05 8.14
C TYR A 141 22.51 8.72 6.80
N PHE A 142 23.49 9.53 6.40
CA PHE A 142 24.18 9.40 5.12
C PHE A 142 25.69 9.16 5.29
N TYR A 143 26.19 8.14 4.59
CA TYR A 143 27.61 7.86 4.41
C TYR A 143 27.95 7.78 2.93
N THR A 144 29.15 8.19 2.54
CA THR A 144 29.63 8.07 1.16
C THR A 144 30.95 7.30 1.07
N LYS A 145 31.09 6.47 0.05
CA LYS A 145 32.33 5.76 -0.28
C LYS A 145 32.45 5.69 -1.80
N ASP A 146 33.56 6.17 -2.33
CA ASP A 146 33.77 6.33 -3.78
C ASP A 146 32.60 7.08 -4.44
N ALA A 147 31.88 6.44 -5.37
CA ALA A 147 30.71 7.00 -6.02
C ALA A 147 29.38 6.64 -5.33
N TRP A 148 29.41 5.87 -4.25
CA TRP A 148 28.25 5.30 -3.57
C TRP A 148 27.80 6.14 -2.37
N THR A 149 26.48 6.21 -2.19
CA THR A 149 25.82 6.78 -1.02
C THR A 149 25.05 5.70 -0.28
N ILE A 150 25.35 5.53 0.99
CA ILE A 150 24.56 4.74 1.92
C ILE A 150 23.57 5.68 2.58
N HIS A 151 22.28 5.38 2.42
CA HIS A 151 21.18 6.09 3.04
C HIS A 151 20.49 5.18 4.05
N ILE A 152 20.49 5.61 5.29
CA ILE A 152 19.92 4.88 6.41
C ILE A 152 18.72 5.67 6.93
N VAL A 153 17.58 5.00 7.02
CA VAL A 153 16.29 5.57 7.40
C VAL A 153 15.86 4.94 8.72
N GLU A 154 15.58 5.77 9.71
CA GLU A 154 14.99 5.34 10.97
C GLU A 154 13.50 5.11 10.77
N PHE A 155 13.06 3.89 11.05
CA PHE A 155 11.65 3.53 11.13
C PHE A 155 11.28 3.47 12.62
N LEU A 156 10.43 4.41 13.05
CA LEU A 156 9.88 4.45 14.40
C LEU A 156 8.70 3.51 14.52
N ASP A 157 8.70 2.70 15.57
CA ASP A 157 7.55 1.88 15.97
C ASP A 157 6.43 2.78 16.51
N MET A 158 5.31 2.79 15.80
CA MET A 158 4.05 3.35 16.28
C MET A 158 3.19 2.21 16.86
N THR A 159 1.89 2.42 17.05
CA THR A 159 1.03 1.40 17.68
C THR A 159 0.94 0.10 16.86
N ASN A 160 0.62 0.17 15.56
CA ASN A 160 0.51 -1.00 14.68
C ASN A 160 1.06 -0.75 13.27
N TYR A 161 2.02 0.17 13.14
CA TYR A 161 2.71 0.48 11.90
C TYR A 161 4.07 1.10 12.20
N LEU A 162 4.90 1.21 11.17
CA LEU A 162 6.17 1.93 11.22
C LEU A 162 6.01 3.28 10.56
N TRP A 163 6.61 4.32 11.14
CA TRP A 163 6.65 5.67 10.57
C TRP A 163 8.10 6.09 10.31
N HIS A 164 8.35 6.82 9.23
CA HIS A 164 9.59 7.57 9.07
C HIS A 164 9.29 9.00 8.59
N SER A 165 10.18 9.93 8.95
CA SER A 165 10.10 11.33 8.57
C SER A 165 10.42 11.57 7.09
N ALA A 166 9.98 12.69 6.54
CA ALA A 166 10.61 13.32 5.39
C ALA A 166 11.97 13.90 5.77
N LEU A 167 12.83 14.08 4.77
CA LEU A 167 14.00 14.95 4.89
C LEU A 167 13.55 16.42 4.73
N PRO A 168 13.94 17.35 5.63
CA PRO A 168 13.55 18.74 5.49
C PRO A 168 14.06 19.38 4.19
N PRO A 169 13.28 20.27 3.55
CA PRO A 169 13.63 20.85 2.24
C PRO A 169 15.00 21.55 2.20
N ASP A 170 15.33 22.25 3.29
CA ASP A 170 16.49 23.15 3.39
C ASP A 170 17.78 22.47 3.88
N LEU A 171 17.74 21.18 4.20
CA LEU A 171 18.91 20.39 4.62
C LEU A 171 19.52 19.62 3.45
N CYS A 172 20.81 19.27 3.51
CA CYS A 172 21.46 18.40 2.51
C CYS A 172 21.72 18.93 1.10
N SER A 173 22.20 20.17 0.96
CA SER A 173 22.67 20.69 -0.34
C SER A 173 23.83 19.90 -0.96
N LEU A 174 24.55 19.08 -0.18
CA LEU A 174 25.69 18.27 -0.62
C LEU A 174 25.30 16.85 -1.11
N LEU A 175 24.05 16.41 -0.88
CA LEU A 175 23.60 15.12 -1.40
C LEU A 175 23.31 15.25 -2.91
N PRO A 176 23.89 14.40 -3.77
CA PRO A 176 23.61 14.41 -5.19
C PRO A 176 22.14 14.08 -5.46
N ASP A 177 21.49 14.91 -6.30
CA ASP A 177 20.15 14.69 -6.85
C ASP A 177 19.11 14.10 -5.87
N LYS A 178 18.81 14.83 -4.78
CA LYS A 178 17.82 14.47 -3.74
C LYS A 178 16.51 13.86 -4.28
N LYS A 179 16.07 14.26 -5.47
CA LYS A 179 14.88 13.75 -6.16
C LYS A 179 14.89 12.23 -6.39
N TYR A 180 16.05 11.58 -6.37
CA TYR A 180 16.20 10.14 -6.59
C TYR A 180 16.47 9.37 -5.30
N ILE A 181 16.62 10.04 -4.16
CA ILE A 181 16.80 9.37 -2.87
C ILE A 181 15.41 8.99 -2.34
N HIS A 182 15.12 7.68 -2.34
CA HIS A 182 13.87 7.16 -1.77
C HIS A 182 13.74 7.50 -0.29
N PHE A 183 12.50 7.48 0.22
CA PHE A 183 12.18 7.74 1.64
C PHE A 183 12.44 9.17 2.16
N THR A 184 12.88 10.11 1.32
CA THR A 184 13.17 11.49 1.77
C THR A 184 12.04 12.48 1.53
N ARG A 185 11.10 12.20 0.62
CA ARG A 185 10.17 13.22 0.11
C ARG A 185 9.01 13.55 1.05
N ASN A 186 8.49 12.56 1.75
CA ASN A 186 7.33 12.72 2.61
C ASN A 186 7.51 11.85 3.85
N ASP A 187 6.95 12.32 4.96
CA ASP A 187 6.59 11.46 6.08
C ASP A 187 5.79 10.30 5.52
N SER A 188 6.09 9.09 5.95
CA SER A 188 5.46 7.90 5.42
C SER A 188 5.23 6.87 6.50
N ILE A 189 4.14 6.12 6.34
CA ILE A 189 3.83 4.97 7.19
C ILE A 189 3.80 3.68 6.39
N PHE A 190 4.30 2.61 6.99
CA PHE A 190 4.41 1.27 6.42
C PHE A 190 3.79 0.26 7.38
N GLU A 191 3.16 -0.79 6.86
CA GLU A 191 2.83 -1.97 7.68
C GLU A 191 4.11 -2.47 8.40
N THR A 192 3.95 -2.96 9.62
CA THR A 192 5.07 -3.47 10.42
C THR A 192 5.78 -4.63 9.70
N PHE A 193 7.09 -4.64 9.76
CA PHE A 193 7.92 -5.77 9.34
C PHE A 193 8.99 -6.04 10.38
N VAL A 194 9.49 -7.27 10.40
CA VAL A 194 10.70 -7.64 11.14
C VAL A 194 11.83 -7.91 10.16
N ALA A 195 13.07 -7.77 10.62
CA ALA A 195 14.26 -8.11 9.87
C ALA A 195 14.34 -9.63 9.69
N ILE A 196 14.46 -10.10 8.44
CA ILE A 196 14.74 -11.50 8.12
C ILE A 196 16.10 -11.58 7.42
N PRO A 197 17.06 -12.38 7.93
CA PRO A 197 18.33 -12.60 7.26
C PRO A 197 18.11 -13.13 5.83
N MET A 198 18.79 -12.53 4.86
CA MET A 198 18.70 -12.96 3.47
C MET A 198 19.28 -14.36 3.30
N ASN A 199 20.51 -14.59 3.78
CA ASN A 199 21.12 -15.91 3.92
C ASN A 199 22.19 -15.88 5.02
N ASP A 200 22.75 -17.04 5.37
CA ASP A 200 23.74 -17.14 6.45
C ASP A 200 25.10 -16.50 6.11
N ASN A 201 25.40 -16.39 4.81
CA ASN A 201 26.69 -15.94 4.28
C ASN A 201 26.82 -14.41 4.24
N TYR A 202 25.71 -13.70 4.05
CA TYR A 202 25.69 -12.24 4.02
C TYR A 202 24.98 -11.72 5.26
N LYS A 203 25.62 -10.77 5.96
CA LYS A 203 25.05 -10.12 7.14
C LYS A 203 24.01 -9.06 6.77
N ILE A 204 23.09 -9.41 5.88
CA ILE A 204 22.07 -8.54 5.29
C ILE A 204 20.69 -9.09 5.67
N SER A 205 19.86 -8.25 6.26
CA SER A 205 18.45 -8.54 6.51
C SER A 205 17.55 -7.82 5.50
N VAL A 206 16.36 -8.36 5.25
CA VAL A 206 15.30 -7.76 4.42
C VAL A 206 13.97 -7.73 5.20
N PRO A 207 12.98 -6.92 4.80
CA PRO A 207 11.67 -6.92 5.44
C PRO A 207 10.96 -8.27 5.33
N SER A 208 10.35 -8.73 6.43
CA SER A 208 9.64 -10.02 6.50
C SER A 208 8.52 -10.20 5.47
N ASN A 209 7.95 -9.11 4.98
CA ASN A 209 7.03 -9.09 3.84
C ASN A 209 7.52 -8.12 2.77
N ALA A 210 8.66 -8.45 2.17
CA ALA A 210 9.30 -7.69 1.10
C ALA A 210 8.35 -7.33 -0.06
N MET A 211 7.45 -8.25 -0.45
CA MET A 211 6.47 -7.99 -1.51
C MET A 211 5.48 -6.89 -1.12
N ARG A 212 4.89 -6.96 0.08
CA ARG A 212 3.99 -5.90 0.58
C ARG A 212 4.73 -4.59 0.80
N PHE A 213 5.98 -4.65 1.30
CA PHE A 213 6.84 -3.48 1.48
C PHE A 213 7.00 -2.69 0.18
N LEU A 214 7.35 -3.36 -0.93
CA LEU A 214 7.46 -2.71 -2.24
C LEU A 214 6.11 -2.17 -2.74
N HIS A 215 5.04 -2.95 -2.57
CA HIS A 215 3.71 -2.58 -3.06
C HIS A 215 3.18 -1.29 -2.40
N GLN A 216 3.39 -1.13 -1.08
CA GLN A 216 2.85 0.01 -0.34
C GLN A 216 3.63 1.32 -0.52
N MET A 217 4.83 1.29 -1.12
CA MET A 217 5.63 2.51 -1.33
C MET A 217 4.90 3.60 -2.11
N LYS A 218 4.02 3.23 -3.06
CA LYS A 218 3.25 4.19 -3.87
C LYS A 218 2.22 4.98 -3.06
N SER A 219 1.76 4.41 -1.95
CA SER A 219 0.70 4.95 -1.10
C SER A 219 1.19 5.27 0.32
N SER A 220 2.50 5.14 0.59
CA SER A 220 3.07 5.25 1.94
C SER A 220 3.02 6.67 2.51
N LYS A 221 2.90 7.70 1.67
CA LYS A 221 2.83 9.10 2.09
C LYS A 221 1.80 9.27 3.20
N PHE A 222 2.25 9.73 4.36
CA PHE A 222 1.43 9.91 5.53
C PHE A 222 0.61 11.20 5.45
N LEU A 223 -0.68 11.09 5.73
CA LEU A 223 -1.58 12.22 5.95
C LEU A 223 -2.04 12.18 7.42
N PRO A 224 -1.56 13.10 8.27
CA PRO A 224 -2.04 13.20 9.63
C PRO A 224 -3.47 13.70 9.63
N CYS A 225 -4.31 13.12 10.48
CA CYS A 225 -5.61 13.71 10.75
C CYS A 225 -5.48 14.97 11.60
N ARG A 226 -6.21 16.02 11.24
CA ARG A 226 -6.34 17.25 12.03
C ARG A 226 -7.83 17.51 12.25
N PRO A 227 -8.35 17.37 13.48
CA PRO A 227 -9.78 17.40 13.70
C PRO A 227 -10.32 18.81 13.40
N ILE A 228 -11.33 18.87 12.55
CA ILE A 228 -12.07 20.09 12.24
C ILE A 228 -13.20 20.27 13.26
N LEU A 229 -13.80 19.16 13.66
CA LEU A 229 -14.79 19.07 14.71
C LEU A 229 -14.29 18.16 15.83
N GLN A 230 -14.62 18.53 17.07
CA GLN A 230 -14.44 17.64 18.22
C GLN A 230 -15.54 16.57 18.19
N PRO A 231 -15.22 15.27 18.37
CA PRO A 231 -16.24 14.23 18.53
C PRO A 231 -17.17 14.59 19.69
N GLN A 232 -18.49 14.51 19.47
CA GLN A 232 -19.46 14.71 20.56
C GLN A 232 -19.49 13.48 21.48
N GLU A 233 -19.42 12.30 20.88
CA GLU A 233 -19.45 10.99 21.51
C GLU A 233 -18.54 10.05 20.69
N LYS A 234 -18.14 8.92 21.27
CA LYS A 234 -17.43 7.87 20.54
C LYS A 234 -18.42 7.01 19.76
N HIS A 235 -17.98 6.43 18.65
CA HIS A 235 -18.78 5.44 17.95
C HIS A 235 -19.04 4.23 18.87
N PRO A 236 -20.29 3.72 19.01
CA PRO A 236 -20.61 2.61 19.91
C PRO A 236 -19.78 1.34 19.66
N ARG A 237 -19.28 1.19 18.43
CA ARG A 237 -18.46 0.06 17.98
C ARG A 237 -17.02 0.45 17.66
N GLU A 238 -16.52 1.60 18.15
CA GLU A 238 -15.17 2.11 17.88
C GLU A 238 -14.07 1.06 18.13
N ASN A 239 -14.20 0.29 19.22
CA ASN A 239 -13.22 -0.74 19.60
C ASN A 239 -13.16 -1.91 18.60
N ASP A 240 -14.19 -2.13 17.79
CA ASP A 240 -14.22 -3.23 16.82
C ASP A 240 -13.46 -2.88 15.52
N ILE A 241 -13.33 -1.59 15.23
CA ILE A 241 -12.82 -1.08 13.95
C ILE A 241 -11.36 -1.51 13.70
N PRO A 242 -10.43 -1.40 14.67
CA PRO A 242 -9.07 -1.93 14.49
C PRO A 242 -9.03 -3.42 14.14
N PHE A 243 -9.89 -4.25 14.76
CA PHE A 243 -9.96 -5.68 14.46
C PHE A 243 -10.49 -5.95 13.06
N ILE A 244 -11.50 -5.20 12.62
CA ILE A 244 -12.05 -5.28 11.26
C ILE A 244 -10.96 -4.93 10.24
N ILE A 245 -10.22 -3.84 10.46
CA ILE A 245 -9.12 -3.43 9.58
C ILE A 245 -8.07 -4.54 9.51
N LYS A 246 -7.64 -5.11 10.64
CA LYS A 246 -6.66 -6.22 10.67
C LYS A 246 -7.15 -7.44 9.89
N GLU A 247 -8.42 -7.81 10.05
CA GLU A 247 -8.98 -8.95 9.32
C GLU A 247 -9.11 -8.68 7.82
N MET A 248 -9.50 -7.47 7.41
CA MET A 248 -9.48 -7.08 6.01
C MET A 248 -8.07 -7.14 5.43
N LYS A 249 -7.06 -6.61 6.14
CA LYS A 249 -5.65 -6.73 5.75
C LYS A 249 -5.24 -8.20 5.58
N ARG A 250 -5.65 -9.09 6.49
CA ARG A 250 -5.37 -10.52 6.43
C ARG A 250 -5.94 -11.19 5.18
N ILE A 251 -7.12 -10.74 4.72
CA ILE A 251 -7.76 -11.22 3.49
C ILE A 251 -7.05 -10.66 2.25
N PHE A 252 -6.83 -9.34 2.18
CA PHE A 252 -6.52 -8.66 0.91
C PHE A 252 -5.02 -8.42 0.66
N HIS A 253 -4.21 -8.18 1.71
CA HIS A 253 -2.78 -7.89 1.55
C HIS A 253 -1.97 -9.03 0.88
N PRO A 254 -2.23 -10.33 1.13
CA PRO A 254 -1.53 -11.41 0.43
C PRO A 254 -1.68 -11.35 -1.10
N HIS A 255 -2.78 -10.74 -1.57
CA HIS A 255 -3.09 -10.59 -3.00
C HIS A 255 -2.73 -9.20 -3.55
N LEU A 256 -2.04 -8.38 -2.75
CA LEU A 256 -1.69 -7.00 -3.06
C LEU A 256 -2.91 -6.19 -3.53
N MET A 257 -4.04 -6.40 -2.85
CA MET A 257 -5.26 -5.63 -3.02
C MET A 257 -5.30 -4.60 -1.88
N ASP A 258 -5.21 -3.33 -2.25
CA ASP A 258 -5.33 -2.21 -1.31
C ASP A 258 -6.79 -1.81 -1.15
N PHE A 259 -7.18 -1.51 0.09
CA PHE A 259 -8.48 -0.91 0.42
C PHE A 259 -8.28 0.39 1.21
N TRP A 260 -9.22 1.31 1.10
CA TRP A 260 -9.15 2.65 1.70
C TRP A 260 -10.47 3.05 2.35
N LEU A 261 -10.47 4.04 3.22
CA LEU A 261 -11.68 4.59 3.81
C LEU A 261 -12.48 5.34 2.75
N THR A 262 -13.80 5.14 2.69
CA THR A 262 -14.70 5.90 1.81
C THR A 262 -15.95 6.38 2.55
N SER A 263 -16.79 7.16 1.86
CA SER A 263 -18.09 7.65 2.35
C SER A 263 -18.08 8.13 3.82
N GLY A 264 -19.01 7.64 4.65
CA GLY A 264 -19.19 8.15 6.01
C GLY A 264 -17.97 7.91 6.90
N THR A 265 -17.24 6.82 6.63
CA THR A 265 -16.02 6.46 7.35
C THR A 265 -14.87 7.41 7.00
N LEU A 266 -14.71 7.77 5.72
CA LEU A 266 -13.72 8.78 5.29
C LEU A 266 -14.07 10.17 5.84
N LEU A 267 -15.36 10.53 5.85
CA LEU A 267 -15.81 11.81 6.41
C LEU A 267 -15.52 11.88 7.91
N GLY A 268 -15.81 10.82 8.66
CA GLY A 268 -15.49 10.73 10.09
C GLY A 268 -13.99 10.90 10.33
N TRP A 269 -13.16 10.19 9.57
CA TRP A 269 -11.71 10.32 9.68
C TRP A 269 -11.28 11.76 9.39
N PHE A 270 -11.69 12.33 8.26
CA PHE A 270 -11.23 13.65 7.83
C PHE A 270 -11.73 14.80 8.71
N ARG A 271 -12.95 14.68 9.25
CA ARG A 271 -13.63 15.77 9.97
C ARG A 271 -13.38 15.73 11.47
N GLU A 272 -13.35 14.55 12.08
CA GLU A 272 -13.30 14.38 13.54
C GLU A 272 -12.26 13.35 14.02
N CYS A 273 -11.35 12.90 13.15
CA CYS A 273 -10.26 11.96 13.46
C CYS A 273 -10.72 10.66 14.10
N GLY A 274 -11.89 10.17 13.68
CA GLY A 274 -12.48 8.93 14.19
C GLY A 274 -13.54 8.41 13.24
N VAL A 275 -14.52 7.70 13.79
CA VAL A 275 -15.72 7.30 13.04
C VAL A 275 -16.91 8.05 13.60
N ILE A 276 -17.80 8.50 12.72
CA ILE A 276 -18.95 9.32 13.07
C ILE A 276 -19.82 8.56 14.05
N SER A 277 -20.02 9.10 15.26
CA SER A 277 -20.65 8.37 16.38
C SER A 277 -22.03 7.76 16.11
N TYR A 278 -22.77 8.27 15.13
CA TYR A 278 -24.14 7.89 14.82
C TYR A 278 -24.29 7.20 13.45
N THR A 279 -23.20 6.77 12.81
CA THR A 279 -23.28 5.83 11.67
C THR A 279 -23.56 4.41 12.16
N THR A 280 -24.05 3.56 11.26
CA THR A 280 -24.43 2.16 11.57
C THR A 280 -23.53 1.12 10.91
N ASP A 281 -22.63 1.58 10.06
CA ASP A 281 -21.76 0.83 9.17
C ASP A 281 -20.36 1.47 9.11
N VAL A 282 -19.44 0.74 8.50
CA VAL A 282 -18.11 1.23 8.10
C VAL A 282 -17.88 0.91 6.62
N ASP A 283 -17.34 1.88 5.90
CA ASP A 283 -17.25 1.88 4.44
C ASP A 283 -15.80 1.87 3.99
N PHE A 284 -15.47 0.92 3.13
CA PHE A 284 -14.18 0.81 2.47
C PHE A 284 -14.33 0.81 0.95
N GLY A 285 -13.35 1.38 0.27
CA GLY A 285 -13.20 1.29 -1.19
C GLY A 285 -12.07 0.35 -1.58
N MET A 286 -12.17 -0.27 -2.75
CA MET A 286 -11.11 -1.04 -3.41
C MET A 286 -11.18 -0.85 -4.93
N TRP A 287 -10.06 -0.99 -5.64
CA TRP A 287 -10.08 -0.91 -7.10
C TRP A 287 -10.66 -2.19 -7.70
N ALA A 288 -11.67 -2.07 -8.56
CA ALA A 288 -12.22 -3.20 -9.31
C ALA A 288 -11.15 -3.89 -10.16
N ALA A 289 -10.23 -3.12 -10.73
CA ALA A 289 -9.14 -3.61 -11.58
C ALA A 289 -8.12 -4.50 -10.84
N ASP A 290 -8.07 -4.47 -9.50
CA ASP A 290 -7.19 -5.34 -8.73
C ASP A 290 -7.78 -6.74 -8.53
N VAL A 291 -9.10 -6.92 -8.71
CA VAL A 291 -9.74 -8.23 -8.70
C VAL A 291 -9.43 -8.98 -9.98
N SER A 292 -8.70 -10.09 -9.85
CA SER A 292 -8.35 -10.92 -11.01
C SER A 292 -9.38 -12.02 -11.26
N ASP A 293 -9.96 -12.58 -10.18
CA ASP A 293 -11.03 -13.56 -10.21
C ASP A 293 -11.90 -13.35 -8.96
N MET A 294 -13.19 -13.06 -9.15
CA MET A 294 -14.08 -12.77 -8.04
C MET A 294 -14.59 -14.02 -7.35
N GLU A 295 -14.81 -15.11 -8.09
CA GLU A 295 -15.19 -16.37 -7.48
C GLU A 295 -14.11 -16.84 -6.50
N ASP A 296 -12.83 -16.76 -6.89
CA ASP A 296 -11.70 -17.06 -6.01
C ASP A 296 -11.65 -16.11 -4.80
N LEU A 297 -11.85 -14.81 -5.01
CA LEU A 297 -11.90 -13.83 -3.91
C LEU A 297 -13.02 -14.16 -2.91
N ILE A 298 -14.20 -14.50 -3.40
CA ILE A 298 -15.33 -14.92 -2.58
C ILE A 298 -15.02 -16.23 -1.83
N GLN A 299 -14.32 -17.18 -2.44
CA GLN A 299 -13.88 -18.40 -1.73
C GLN A 299 -12.87 -18.10 -0.62
N ILE A 300 -11.96 -17.14 -0.82
CA ILE A 300 -11.03 -16.67 0.21
C ILE A 300 -11.81 -16.01 1.35
N ILE A 301 -12.74 -15.12 1.02
CA ILE A 301 -13.61 -14.43 1.98
C ILE A 301 -14.43 -15.42 2.80
N LYS A 302 -15.08 -16.42 2.17
CA LYS A 302 -15.92 -17.41 2.85
C LYS A 302 -15.17 -18.29 3.86
N LYS A 303 -13.84 -18.39 3.73
CA LYS A 303 -12.99 -19.10 4.70
C LYS A 303 -12.68 -18.25 5.94
N ASN A 304 -13.03 -16.96 5.95
CA ASN A 304 -12.89 -16.12 7.12
C ASN A 304 -14.06 -16.37 8.09
N TYR A 305 -13.75 -16.76 9.33
CA TYR A 305 -14.74 -17.02 10.38
C TYR A 305 -15.14 -15.76 11.16
N THR A 306 -14.35 -14.70 11.05
CA THR A 306 -14.47 -13.43 11.77
C THR A 306 -15.35 -12.45 11.00
N LEU A 307 -15.01 -12.16 9.74
CA LEU A 307 -15.79 -11.31 8.84
C LEU A 307 -16.72 -12.19 8.01
N LYS A 308 -18.01 -12.19 8.35
CA LYS A 308 -19.00 -13.03 7.67
C LYS A 308 -19.49 -12.34 6.42
N LEU A 309 -19.36 -12.99 5.26
CA LEU A 309 -19.97 -12.51 4.04
C LEU A 309 -21.50 -12.48 4.19
N LYS A 310 -22.13 -11.35 3.87
CA LYS A 310 -23.58 -11.15 3.91
C LYS A 310 -24.18 -10.87 2.55
N GLY A 311 -23.47 -10.12 1.72
CA GLY A 311 -23.93 -9.70 0.41
C GLY A 311 -22.81 -9.67 -0.61
N ARG A 312 -23.13 -10.06 -1.84
CA ARG A 312 -22.37 -9.75 -3.06
C ARG A 312 -23.35 -9.13 -4.04
N PHE A 313 -23.00 -7.96 -4.54
CA PHE A 313 -23.74 -7.21 -5.54
C PHE A 313 -22.91 -7.02 -6.81
N GLY A 314 -23.59 -6.77 -7.93
CA GLY A 314 -22.95 -6.57 -9.24
C GLY A 314 -23.03 -7.79 -10.15
N LEU A 315 -22.54 -7.66 -11.38
CA LEU A 315 -22.61 -8.70 -12.40
C LEU A 315 -21.27 -8.98 -13.01
N PHE A 316 -21.04 -10.26 -13.29
CA PHE A 316 -20.04 -10.73 -14.22
C PHE A 316 -20.54 -10.56 -15.66
N ILE A 317 -19.93 -9.65 -16.43
CA ILE A 317 -20.31 -9.38 -17.81
C ILE A 317 -19.23 -9.90 -18.76
N MET A 318 -19.63 -10.70 -19.75
CA MET A 318 -18.77 -11.05 -20.88
C MET A 318 -18.60 -9.83 -21.78
N SER A 319 -17.37 -9.42 -22.09
CA SER A 319 -17.10 -8.21 -22.88
C SER A 319 -17.69 -8.23 -24.29
N SER A 320 -18.17 -9.38 -24.77
CA SER A 320 -18.94 -9.49 -26.02
C SER A 320 -20.32 -8.84 -25.98
N ASP A 321 -20.89 -8.59 -24.80
CA ASP A 321 -22.28 -8.13 -24.64
C ASP A 321 -22.43 -6.60 -24.70
N HIS A 322 -21.32 -5.86 -24.75
CA HIS A 322 -21.34 -4.42 -24.97
C HIS A 322 -20.29 -3.97 -25.99
N LEU A 323 -20.68 -3.02 -26.84
CA LEU A 323 -19.77 -2.07 -27.51
C LEU A 323 -19.12 -1.12 -26.47
N VAL A 324 -18.73 -1.64 -25.30
CA VAL A 324 -17.88 -0.92 -24.35
C VAL A 324 -16.54 -0.82 -25.05
N PRO A 325 -16.04 0.39 -25.38
CA PRO A 325 -14.66 0.50 -25.82
C PRO A 325 -13.82 -0.18 -24.72
N PRO A 326 -12.86 -1.05 -25.08
CA PRO A 326 -12.00 -1.68 -24.08
C PRO A 326 -11.59 -0.61 -23.09
N ILE A 327 -11.75 -0.88 -21.78
CA ILE A 327 -11.30 0.03 -20.71
C ILE A 327 -10.04 0.67 -21.24
N PRO A 328 -10.03 1.99 -21.49
CA PRO A 328 -8.93 2.57 -22.18
C PRO A 328 -7.69 2.13 -21.42
N LEU A 329 -6.73 1.49 -22.12
CA LEU A 329 -5.39 1.22 -21.61
C LEU A 329 -4.65 2.57 -21.34
N VAL A 330 -5.39 3.63 -21.01
CA VAL A 330 -4.98 5.01 -20.78
C VAL A 330 -4.48 5.18 -19.34
N GLY A 331 -4.71 4.21 -18.45
CA GLY A 331 -3.92 4.01 -17.23
C GLY A 331 -2.59 3.26 -17.45
N LEU A 332 -2.31 2.79 -18.68
CA LEU A 332 -1.08 2.08 -19.04
C LEU A 332 -0.14 2.93 -19.92
N GLN A 333 -0.34 4.25 -20.01
CA GLN A 333 0.67 5.18 -20.54
C GLN A 333 1.88 5.23 -19.58
N GLY A 334 2.66 4.16 -19.62
CA GLY A 334 3.78 3.83 -18.74
C GLY A 334 4.08 2.33 -18.66
N ARG A 335 3.12 1.45 -19.00
CA ARG A 335 3.32 0.00 -19.05
C ARG A 335 3.24 -0.47 -20.50
N ARG A 336 4.39 -0.77 -21.10
CA ARG A 336 4.46 -1.42 -22.42
C ARG A 336 3.69 -2.75 -22.36
N GLU A 337 2.78 -2.91 -23.33
CA GLU A 337 2.14 -4.12 -23.84
C GLU A 337 2.24 -5.38 -22.97
N VAL A 338 1.16 -5.70 -22.25
CA VAL A 338 0.95 -7.07 -21.76
C VAL A 338 0.43 -7.90 -22.94
N ASN A 339 1.31 -8.24 -23.90
CA ASN A 339 1.02 -9.19 -24.99
C ASN A 339 1.06 -10.63 -24.48
N SER A 340 0.30 -10.96 -23.44
CA SER A 340 0.08 -12.34 -23.02
C SER A 340 -1.38 -12.71 -23.32
N LEU A 341 -1.62 -13.94 -23.80
CA LEU A 341 -2.98 -14.48 -23.95
C LEU A 341 -3.81 -14.34 -22.65
N TYR A 342 -3.15 -14.28 -21.50
CA TYR A 342 -3.75 -14.04 -20.19
C TYR A 342 -4.31 -12.62 -20.04
N GLY A 343 -3.62 -11.60 -20.54
CA GLY A 343 -4.10 -10.21 -20.57
C GLY A 343 -5.29 -10.01 -21.52
N LEU A 344 -5.28 -10.72 -22.66
CA LEU A 344 -6.41 -10.78 -23.59
C LEU A 344 -7.62 -11.52 -22.99
N MET A 345 -7.40 -12.55 -22.16
CA MET A 345 -8.46 -13.31 -21.52
C MET A 345 -9.09 -12.58 -20.31
N LEU A 346 -8.29 -11.84 -19.54
CA LEU A 346 -8.78 -10.90 -18.51
C LEU A 346 -9.60 -9.75 -19.11
N SER A 347 -9.36 -9.36 -20.36
CA SER A 347 -10.21 -8.38 -21.07
C SER A 347 -11.56 -8.92 -21.58
N LEU A 348 -11.83 -10.21 -21.41
CA LEU A 348 -13.09 -10.83 -21.86
C LEU A 348 -14.19 -10.82 -20.81
N PHE A 349 -13.89 -10.48 -19.55
CA PHE A 349 -14.86 -10.45 -18.47
C PHE A 349 -14.61 -9.27 -17.56
N VAL A 350 -15.62 -8.40 -17.41
CA VAL A 350 -15.57 -7.26 -16.49
C VAL A 350 -16.71 -7.41 -15.53
N GLU A 351 -16.38 -7.43 -14.25
CA GLU A 351 -17.41 -7.33 -13.22
C GLU A 351 -17.81 -5.87 -13.03
N GLU A 352 -19.08 -5.56 -13.27
CA GLU A 352 -19.62 -4.22 -13.15
C GLU A 352 -20.47 -4.06 -11.89
N ALA A 353 -20.44 -2.85 -11.32
CA ALA A 353 -21.23 -2.47 -10.15
C ALA A 353 -20.98 -3.37 -8.93
N LEU A 354 -19.72 -3.71 -8.64
CA LEU A 354 -19.42 -4.58 -7.51
C LEU A 354 -19.54 -3.89 -6.15
N GLU A 355 -20.10 -4.62 -5.19
CA GLU A 355 -20.09 -4.31 -3.76
C GLU A 355 -20.12 -5.64 -2.99
N ILE A 356 -19.33 -5.72 -1.91
CA ILE A 356 -19.34 -6.84 -0.97
C ILE A 356 -19.68 -6.31 0.41
N THR A 357 -20.67 -6.92 1.06
CA THR A 357 -21.04 -6.59 2.43
C THR A 357 -20.61 -7.70 3.37
N PHE A 358 -19.92 -7.34 4.44
CA PHE A 358 -19.58 -8.21 5.57
C PHE A 358 -20.37 -7.83 6.81
N ASP A 359 -20.41 -8.77 7.75
CA ASP A 359 -20.88 -8.57 9.12
C ASP A 359 -19.79 -8.95 10.11
N TYR A 360 -19.57 -8.09 11.11
CA TYR A 360 -18.77 -8.36 12.29
C TYR A 360 -19.58 -8.01 13.54
N ASN A 361 -20.09 -9.03 14.24
CA ASN A 361 -20.86 -8.86 15.47
C ASN A 361 -22.03 -7.84 15.33
N ASN A 362 -22.81 -7.91 14.24
CA ASN A 362 -23.88 -6.94 13.92
C ASN A 362 -23.41 -5.53 13.54
N LEU A 363 -22.13 -5.34 13.21
CA LEU A 363 -21.65 -4.14 12.53
C LEU A 363 -21.51 -4.48 11.03
N ARG A 364 -22.24 -3.74 10.20
CA ARG A 364 -22.17 -3.86 8.75
C ARG A 364 -20.87 -3.22 8.25
N ILE A 365 -20.19 -3.89 7.34
CA ILE A 365 -18.98 -3.40 6.67
C ILE A 365 -19.22 -3.48 5.18
N ASP A 366 -19.23 -2.36 4.48
CA ASP A 366 -19.40 -2.33 3.04
C ASP A 366 -18.05 -2.10 2.36
N LEU A 367 -17.73 -2.97 1.41
CA LEU A 367 -16.56 -2.86 0.54
C LEU A 367 -17.05 -2.56 -0.87
N PHE A 368 -16.89 -1.31 -1.27
CA PHE A 368 -17.28 -0.83 -2.57
C PHE A 368 -16.13 -0.88 -3.58
N PHE A 369 -16.44 -1.20 -4.82
CA PHE A 369 -15.43 -1.30 -5.87
C PHE A 369 -15.46 -0.06 -6.77
N PHE A 370 -14.32 0.63 -6.82
CA PHE A 370 -14.13 1.81 -7.63
C PHE A 370 -13.60 1.42 -9.02
N TYR A 371 -14.17 2.08 -10.03
CA TYR A 371 -13.80 1.96 -11.43
C TYR A 371 -13.13 3.25 -11.87
N ASP A 372 -12.01 3.13 -12.59
CA ASP A 372 -11.26 4.26 -13.12
C ASP A 372 -11.46 4.36 -14.64
N GLU A 373 -12.02 5.49 -15.09
CA GLU A 373 -12.24 5.81 -16.51
C GLU A 373 -11.17 6.81 -17.03
N GLY A 374 -10.15 7.12 -16.23
CA GLY A 374 -9.02 7.99 -16.54
C GLY A 374 -9.28 9.46 -16.23
N ASN A 375 -10.41 10.02 -16.66
CA ASN A 375 -10.80 11.39 -16.36
C ASN A 375 -11.69 11.53 -15.11
N GLN A 376 -12.27 10.42 -14.67
CA GLN A 376 -13.12 10.31 -13.49
C GLN A 376 -13.03 8.89 -12.94
N THR A 377 -13.43 8.75 -11.68
CA THR A 377 -13.64 7.45 -11.05
C THR A 377 -15.09 7.35 -10.63
N TYR A 378 -15.63 6.15 -10.48
CA TYR A 378 -16.96 5.98 -9.93
C TYR A 378 -17.07 4.72 -9.11
N VAL A 379 -18.04 4.72 -8.22
CA VAL A 379 -18.51 3.57 -7.48
C VAL A 379 -20.00 3.41 -7.72
N VAL A 380 -20.55 2.24 -7.44
CA VAL A 380 -21.98 1.99 -7.63
C VAL A 380 -22.69 1.87 -6.28
N ALA A 381 -23.78 2.61 -6.12
CA ALA A 381 -24.73 2.43 -5.03
C ALA A 381 -25.97 1.69 -5.56
N HIS A 382 -26.30 0.56 -4.93
CA HIS A 382 -27.38 -0.32 -5.38
C HIS A 382 -28.72 -0.01 -4.72
N PHE A 383 -29.81 -0.15 -5.48
CA PHE A 383 -31.19 -0.13 -5.00
C PHE A 383 -31.82 -1.50 -5.25
N SER A 384 -31.57 -2.44 -4.33
CA SER A 384 -31.98 -3.84 -4.46
C SER A 384 -33.49 -4.01 -4.68
N GLU A 385 -34.32 -3.25 -3.96
CA GLU A 385 -35.79 -3.29 -4.10
C GLU A 385 -36.29 -2.84 -5.48
N LYS A 386 -35.60 -1.86 -6.09
CA LYS A 386 -35.93 -1.32 -7.42
C LYS A 386 -35.23 -2.08 -8.55
N TYR A 387 -34.34 -3.01 -8.20
CA TYR A 387 -33.40 -3.64 -9.14
C TYR A 387 -32.71 -2.59 -10.02
N SER A 388 -32.22 -1.53 -9.40
CA SER A 388 -31.50 -0.44 -10.06
C SER A 388 -30.24 -0.09 -9.29
N TYR A 389 -29.42 0.76 -9.88
CA TYR A 389 -28.22 1.30 -9.25
C TYR A 389 -27.93 2.69 -9.81
N VAL A 390 -27.07 3.43 -9.11
CA VAL A 390 -26.55 4.72 -9.58
C VAL A 390 -25.04 4.70 -9.53
N LYS A 391 -24.41 5.36 -10.50
CA LYS A 391 -22.98 5.67 -10.43
C LYS A 391 -22.78 6.91 -9.57
N VAL A 392 -21.98 6.80 -8.52
CA VAL A 392 -21.53 7.93 -7.69
C VAL A 392 -20.15 8.32 -8.19
N ILE A 393 -20.04 9.52 -8.76
CA ILE A 393 -18.91 9.92 -9.61
C ILE A 393 -17.93 10.80 -8.84
N TYR A 394 -16.65 10.47 -8.90
CA TYR A 394 -15.57 11.17 -8.22
C TYR A 394 -14.52 11.66 -9.23
N PRO A 395 -13.78 12.74 -8.92
CA PRO A 395 -12.57 13.06 -9.66
C PRO A 395 -11.51 11.97 -9.45
N PRO A 396 -10.54 11.79 -10.37
CA PRO A 396 -9.42 10.88 -10.16
C PRO A 396 -8.64 11.23 -8.90
N PHE A 397 -8.17 10.21 -8.18
CA PHE A 397 -7.40 10.39 -6.96
C PHE A 397 -6.30 9.33 -6.82
N SER A 398 -5.24 9.68 -6.11
CA SER A 398 -4.24 8.74 -5.61
C SER A 398 -4.51 8.41 -4.14
N LEU A 399 -3.91 7.34 -3.64
CA LEU A 399 -4.03 6.92 -2.25
C LEU A 399 -2.82 7.34 -1.43
N CYS A 400 -3.09 7.79 -0.21
CA CYS A 400 -2.11 8.12 0.82
C CYS A 400 -2.42 7.26 2.05
N SER A 401 -1.44 7.09 2.93
CA SER A 401 -1.61 6.36 4.17
C SER A 401 -2.02 7.30 5.30
N ALA A 402 -2.82 6.81 6.22
CA ALA A 402 -3.31 7.54 7.39
C ALA A 402 -3.39 6.62 8.61
N ASP A 403 -3.55 7.22 9.79
CA ASP A 403 -3.89 6.53 11.03
C ASP A 403 -5.40 6.62 11.27
N LEU A 404 -6.03 5.49 11.56
CA LEU A 404 -7.36 5.44 12.17
C LEU A 404 -7.30 4.49 13.36
N LEU A 405 -7.46 5.04 14.57
CA LEU A 405 -7.52 4.28 15.83
C LEU A 405 -6.28 3.39 16.04
N GLY A 406 -5.11 3.88 15.65
CA GLY A 406 -3.83 3.17 15.81
C GLY A 406 -3.54 2.12 14.73
N GLU A 407 -4.40 2.00 13.71
CA GLU A 407 -4.15 1.17 12.52
C GLU A 407 -3.78 2.02 11.31
N LYS A 408 -2.79 1.55 10.54
CA LYS A 408 -2.53 2.10 9.21
C LYS A 408 -3.70 1.78 8.28
N VAL A 409 -4.28 2.81 7.67
CA VAL A 409 -5.31 2.72 6.63
C VAL A 409 -4.90 3.53 5.40
N LEU A 410 -5.62 3.40 4.30
CA LEU A 410 -5.47 4.26 3.15
C LEU A 410 -6.64 5.24 3.05
N VAL A 411 -6.37 6.41 2.46
CA VAL A 411 -7.35 7.46 2.16
C VAL A 411 -7.00 8.11 0.82
N PRO A 412 -7.96 8.73 0.10
CA PRO A 412 -7.62 9.57 -1.05
C PRO A 412 -6.70 10.72 -0.63
N CYS A 413 -5.59 10.94 -1.35
CA CYS A 413 -4.61 11.97 -1.00
C CYS A 413 -5.21 13.39 -0.99
N ASP A 414 -6.15 13.66 -1.90
CA ASP A 414 -6.96 14.89 -1.92
C ASP A 414 -8.32 14.63 -1.25
N THR A 415 -8.27 14.29 0.04
CA THR A 415 -9.46 13.86 0.80
C THR A 415 -10.55 14.92 0.77
N LYS A 416 -10.19 16.20 0.93
CA LYS A 416 -11.15 17.31 0.93
C LYS A 416 -11.94 17.36 -0.38
N LYS A 417 -11.28 17.16 -1.53
CA LYS A 417 -11.95 17.17 -2.84
C LYS A 417 -12.92 16.01 -2.99
N ILE A 418 -12.57 14.82 -2.51
CA ILE A 418 -13.47 13.65 -2.50
C ILE A 418 -14.69 13.92 -1.61
N ILE A 419 -14.46 14.36 -0.37
CA ILE A 419 -15.53 14.68 0.58
C ILE A 419 -16.45 15.80 0.06
N THR A 420 -15.89 16.87 -0.50
CA THR A 420 -16.69 17.99 -1.05
C THR A 420 -17.50 17.55 -2.26
N THR A 421 -16.97 16.62 -3.08
CA THR A 421 -17.70 16.04 -4.22
C THR A 421 -18.92 15.24 -3.75
N GLU A 422 -18.78 14.43 -2.69
CA GLU A 422 -19.83 13.54 -2.20
C GLU A 422 -20.91 14.24 -1.36
N TYR A 423 -20.48 15.11 -0.45
CA TYR A 423 -21.33 15.74 0.56
C TYR A 423 -21.69 17.20 0.23
N GLY A 424 -21.13 17.77 -0.83
CA GLY A 424 -21.35 19.16 -1.21
C GLY A 424 -20.61 20.16 -0.31
N PRO A 425 -20.84 21.48 -0.46
CA PRO A 425 -20.06 22.52 0.22
C PRO A 425 -20.20 22.55 1.74
N ASN A 426 -21.30 22.00 2.27
CA ASN A 426 -21.63 22.02 3.70
C ASN A 426 -21.22 20.72 4.42
N TRP A 427 -20.26 19.96 3.88
CA TRP A 427 -19.78 18.69 4.46
C TRP A 427 -19.26 18.79 5.91
N THR A 428 -18.91 20.00 6.35
CA THR A 428 -18.51 20.29 7.74
C THR A 428 -19.69 20.29 8.71
N GLU A 429 -20.93 20.34 8.24
CA GLU A 429 -22.12 20.30 9.09
C GLU A 429 -22.44 18.87 9.55
N ARG A 430 -22.87 18.71 10.80
CA ARG A 430 -23.31 17.41 11.32
C ARG A 430 -24.73 17.12 10.83
N VAL A 431 -24.84 16.20 9.88
CA VAL A 431 -26.10 15.62 9.46
C VAL A 431 -26.28 14.28 10.19
N ARG A 432 -27.31 14.17 11.05
CA ARG A 432 -27.62 12.94 11.80
C ARG A 432 -28.59 12.02 11.07
N GLU A 433 -29.39 12.58 10.18
CA GLU A 433 -30.31 11.85 9.30
C GLU A 433 -29.79 11.97 7.87
N TRP A 434 -28.98 11.01 7.45
CA TRP A 434 -28.44 10.93 6.09
C TRP A 434 -29.22 9.89 5.30
N ASP A 435 -29.83 10.29 4.19
CA ASP A 435 -30.48 9.36 3.27
C ASP A 435 -29.52 9.07 2.11
N TRP A 436 -28.83 7.94 2.18
CA TRP A 436 -27.92 7.48 1.12
C TRP A 436 -28.63 7.31 -0.24
N THR A 437 -29.96 7.19 -0.29
CA THR A 437 -30.67 7.04 -1.57
C THR A 437 -30.79 8.34 -2.35
N SER A 438 -30.69 9.50 -1.68
CA SER A 438 -30.98 10.80 -2.27
C SER A 438 -29.96 11.91 -1.96
N SER A 439 -29.14 11.74 -0.91
CA SER A 439 -28.31 12.82 -0.36
C SER A 439 -26.94 13.01 -1.05
N PHE A 440 -26.52 12.07 -1.90
CA PHE A 440 -25.27 12.20 -2.67
C PHE A 440 -25.31 13.41 -3.61
N TYR A 441 -24.33 14.31 -3.50
CA TYR A 441 -24.21 15.47 -4.40
C TYR A 441 -23.74 15.09 -5.81
N ASN A 442 -23.01 13.99 -5.93
CA ASN A 442 -22.37 13.49 -7.13
C ASN A 442 -23.06 12.23 -7.71
N LYS A 443 -24.38 12.12 -7.46
CA LYS A 443 -25.21 11.03 -7.95
C LYS A 443 -25.46 11.16 -9.46
N GLY A 444 -25.11 10.12 -10.21
CA GLY A 444 -25.47 9.97 -11.62
C GLY A 444 -26.93 9.56 -11.82
N PRO A 445 -27.35 9.37 -13.09
CA PRO A 445 -28.69 8.87 -13.39
C PRO A 445 -28.90 7.45 -12.86
N GLU A 446 -30.14 7.12 -12.51
CA GLU A 446 -30.55 5.77 -12.09
C GLU A 446 -30.61 4.83 -13.29
N ILE A 447 -30.01 3.66 -13.16
CA ILE A 447 -29.91 2.63 -14.19
C ILE A 447 -30.61 1.37 -13.67
N HIS A 448 -31.54 0.82 -14.46
CA HIS A 448 -32.24 -0.41 -14.10
C HIS A 448 -31.54 -1.64 -14.70
N TRP A 449 -31.50 -2.72 -13.93
CA TRP A 449 -31.06 -4.01 -14.42
C TRP A 449 -32.11 -4.65 -15.34
N ASP A 450 -31.63 -5.26 -16.44
CA ASP A 450 -32.47 -6.09 -17.30
C ASP A 450 -33.14 -7.21 -16.50
N SER A 451 -34.38 -7.55 -16.86
CA SER A 451 -35.22 -8.53 -16.15
C SER A 451 -34.51 -9.86 -15.89
N ASP A 452 -33.69 -10.31 -16.85
CA ASP A 452 -33.04 -11.61 -16.83
C ASP A 452 -31.78 -11.63 -15.95
N ARG A 453 -31.25 -10.44 -15.63
CA ARG A 453 -30.03 -10.25 -14.84
C ARG A 453 -30.33 -10.02 -13.35
N LYS A 454 -31.56 -9.60 -13.00
CA LYS A 454 -32.00 -9.24 -11.63
C LYS A 454 -31.63 -10.25 -10.54
N LYS A 455 -31.81 -11.55 -10.79
CA LYS A 455 -31.53 -12.62 -9.80
C LYS A 455 -30.04 -12.94 -9.63
N LYS A 456 -29.20 -12.53 -10.59
CA LYS A 456 -27.75 -12.79 -10.57
C LYS A 456 -26.97 -11.66 -9.89
N VAL A 457 -27.51 -10.44 -9.96
CA VAL A 457 -26.90 -9.23 -9.38
C VAL A 457 -26.83 -9.33 -7.86
N TYR A 458 -27.93 -9.70 -7.21
CA TYR A 458 -28.08 -9.61 -5.76
C TYR A 458 -27.96 -11.01 -5.14
N GLN A 459 -26.82 -11.28 -4.50
CA GLN A 459 -26.55 -12.55 -3.81
C GLN A 459 -26.39 -12.32 -2.32
N PHE A 460 -27.21 -12.97 -1.50
CA PHE A 460 -27.17 -12.88 -0.04
C PHE A 460 -26.76 -14.22 0.57
N PHE A 461 -26.05 -14.17 1.71
CA PHE A 461 -25.41 -15.33 2.35
C PHE A 461 -25.81 -15.56 3.80
#